data_AF-A0A2K6EKD9-F1
#
_entry.id   AF-A0A2K6EKD9-F1
#
_cell.length_a   1.000
_cell.length_b   1.000
_cell.length_c   1.000
_cell.angle_alpha   90.00
_cell.angle_beta   90.00
_cell.angle_gamma   90.00
#
_symmetry.space_group_name_H-M   'P 1'
#
loop_
_entity.id
_entity.type
_entity.pdbx_description
1 polymer ?
#
loop_
_entity_poly.entity_id
_entity_poly.type
_entity_poly.pdbx_seq_one_letter_code
_entity_poly.pdbx_strand_id
1 'polypeptide(L)'
;MLSEVLLVSAPGKVILHGEHAVVHGKVALAVALNLRTFLQLEPHSNGKVGLNLPNIGVKRVWDVARLQVLDTSFLGGPSRIWN
;
A
#
# COMPACT_ATOMS: atom_id res chain seq x y z
N MET A 1 4.55 -12.72 16.02
CA MET A 1 4.94 -11.64 15.08
C MET A 1 6.41 -11.82 14.76
N LEU A 2 6.82 -11.54 13.52
CA LEU A 2 8.23 -11.56 13.14
C LEU A 2 8.98 -10.44 13.89
N SER A 3 10.12 -10.76 14.46
CA SER A 3 10.99 -9.82 15.19
C SER A 3 12.09 -9.21 14.31
N GLU A 4 12.15 -9.62 13.05
CA GLU A 4 13.18 -9.24 12.10
C GLU A 4 12.75 -8.05 11.24
N VAL A 5 13.73 -7.31 10.74
CA VAL A 5 13.51 -6.25 9.75
C VAL A 5 13.15 -6.88 8.41
N LEU A 6 12.05 -6.45 7.82
CA LEU A 6 11.58 -6.88 6.51
C LEU A 6 11.95 -5.84 5.46
N LEU A 7 12.79 -6.23 4.50
CA LEU A 7 13.09 -5.44 3.31
C LEU A 7 12.39 -6.07 2.11
N VAL A 8 11.43 -5.35 1.53
CA VAL A 8 10.66 -5.79 0.37
C VAL A 8 10.74 -4.76 -0.74
N SER A 9 10.48 -5.20 -1.97
CA SER A 9 10.35 -4.29 -3.11
C SER A 9 9.39 -4.79 -4.17
N ALA A 10 8.80 -3.86 -4.92
CA ALA A 10 7.89 -4.13 -6.02
C ALA A 10 8.33 -3.40 -7.29
N PRO A 11 8.17 -3.98 -8.49
CA PRO A 11 8.48 -3.32 -9.75
C PRO A 11 7.42 -2.29 -10.15
N GLY A 12 7.80 -1.33 -10.99
CA GLY A 12 6.85 -0.49 -11.71
C GLY A 12 6.14 -1.25 -12.82
N LYS A 13 5.28 -0.54 -13.56
CA LYS A 13 4.58 -1.07 -14.74
C LYS A 13 4.68 -0.08 -15.89
N VAL A 14 4.89 -0.59 -17.10
CA VAL A 14 4.74 0.17 -18.35
C VAL A 14 3.78 -0.57 -19.28
N ILE A 15 3.10 0.17 -20.14
CA ILE A 15 2.30 -0.43 -21.23
C ILE A 15 3.24 -0.55 -22.42
N LEU A 16 3.48 -1.76 -22.91
CA LEU A 16 4.29 -1.95 -24.11
C LEU A 16 3.47 -1.61 -25.34
N HIS A 17 2.24 -2.13 -25.45
CA HIS A 17 1.33 -1.93 -26.59
C HIS A 17 -0.12 -1.78 -26.12
N GLY A 18 -0.93 -1.04 -26.88
CA GLY A 18 -2.38 -0.95 -26.69
C GLY A 18 -2.85 0.16 -25.75
N GLU A 19 -2.02 1.19 -25.52
CA GLU A 19 -2.33 2.32 -24.61
C GLU A 19 -3.69 2.96 -24.88
N HIS A 20 -3.96 3.35 -26.13
CA HIS A 20 -5.26 3.92 -26.52
C HIS A 20 -6.27 2.87 -26.96
N ALA A 21 -5.80 1.71 -27.45
CA ALA A 21 -6.67 0.65 -27.95
C ALA A 21 -7.50 -0.02 -26.82
N VAL A 22 -6.94 -0.12 -25.61
CA VAL A 22 -7.64 -0.73 -24.46
C VAL A 22 -8.87 0.05 -24.03
N VAL A 23 -8.88 1.36 -24.26
CA VAL A 23 -10.04 2.24 -23.99
C VAL A 23 -11.25 1.84 -24.84
N HIS A 24 -11.02 1.17 -25.98
CA HIS A 24 -12.06 0.66 -26.88
C HIS A 24 -12.23 -0.87 -26.78
N GLY A 25 -11.88 -1.47 -25.64
CA GLY A 25 -12.07 -2.90 -25.37
C GLY A 25 -11.11 -3.82 -26.12
N LYS A 26 -10.00 -3.30 -26.66
CA LYS A 26 -8.94 -4.12 -27.28
C LYS A 26 -7.91 -4.54 -26.24
N VAL A 27 -7.15 -5.59 -26.54
CA VAL A 27 -6.10 -6.08 -25.65
C VAL A 27 -4.95 -5.08 -25.58
N ALA A 28 -4.37 -4.91 -24.39
CA ALA A 28 -3.10 -4.22 -24.16
C ALA A 28 -2.12 -5.13 -23.43
N LEU A 29 -0.84 -4.90 -23.68
CA LEU A 29 0.24 -5.62 -23.03
C LEU A 29 0.92 -4.69 -22.03
N ALA A 30 0.83 -4.99 -20.74
CA ALA A 30 1.57 -4.33 -19.70
C ALA A 30 2.70 -5.23 -19.20
N VAL A 31 3.86 -4.65 -18.90
CA VAL A 31 5.05 -5.38 -18.43
C VAL A 31 5.61 -4.73 -17.17
N ALA A 32 6.29 -5.56 -16.38
CA ALA A 32 6.98 -5.09 -15.18
C ALA A 32 8.22 -4.27 -15.58
N LEU A 33 8.32 -3.07 -15.03
CA LEU A 33 9.48 -2.20 -15.19
C LEU A 33 10.43 -2.42 -14.01
N ASN A 34 11.70 -2.68 -14.28
CA ASN A 34 12.71 -2.94 -13.24
C ASN A 34 13.16 -1.66 -12.47
N LEU A 35 12.32 -0.63 -12.43
CA LEU A 35 12.45 0.51 -11.52
C LEU A 35 11.64 0.17 -10.27
N ARG A 36 12.33 -0.26 -9.22
CA ARG A 36 11.70 -0.83 -8.03
C ARG A 36 11.45 0.20 -6.94
N THR A 37 10.29 0.09 -6.30
CA THR A 37 9.98 0.79 -5.05
C THR A 37 10.33 -0.13 -3.88
N PHE A 38 11.06 0.38 -2.90
CA PHE A 38 11.49 -0.36 -1.72
C PHE A 38 10.68 0.06 -0.50
N LEU A 39 10.41 -0.90 0.39
CA LEU A 39 9.81 -0.68 1.69
C LEU A 39 10.62 -1.46 2.73
N GLN A 40 11.01 -0.76 3.80
CA GLN A 40 11.65 -1.34 4.97
C GLN A 40 10.67 -1.26 6.14
N LEU A 41 10.35 -2.41 6.71
CA LEU A 41 9.46 -2.54 7.86
C LEU A 41 10.27 -3.03 9.05
N GLU A 42 10.29 -2.23 10.11
CA GLU A 42 11.00 -2.52 11.34
C GLU A 42 9.99 -2.68 12.48
N PRO A 43 10.00 -3.83 13.19
CA PRO A 43 9.22 -3.99 14.40
C PRO A 43 9.71 -3.02 15.48
N HIS A 44 8.78 -2.30 16.10
CA HIS A 44 9.06 -1.45 17.25
C HIS A 44 8.17 -1.85 18.44
N SER A 45 8.74 -1.86 19.64
CA SER A 45 8.04 -2.17 20.90
C SER A 45 7.50 -0.94 21.63
N ASN A 46 7.58 0.24 21.01
CA ASN A 46 7.25 1.53 21.64
C ASN A 46 5.76 1.92 21.52
N GLY A 47 4.89 1.01 21.05
CA GLY A 47 3.46 1.27 20.91
C GLY A 47 3.11 2.29 19.83
N LYS A 48 4.02 2.59 18.88
CA LYS A 48 3.80 3.57 17.81
C LYS A 48 3.97 2.94 16.43
N VAL A 49 3.27 3.50 15.46
CA VAL A 49 3.45 3.21 14.03
C VAL A 49 4.05 4.43 13.36
N GLY A 50 5.22 4.28 12.75
CA GLY A 50 5.88 5.32 11.97
C GLY A 50 5.76 5.06 10.47
N LEU A 51 5.51 6.10 9.68
CA LEU A 51 5.56 6.08 8.23
C LEU A 51 6.52 7.17 7.76
N ASN A 52 7.53 6.77 7.00
CA ASN A 52 8.50 7.68 6.39
C ASN A 52 8.48 7.49 4.86
N LEU A 53 8.09 8.54 4.14
CA LEU A 53 8.03 8.59 2.68
C LEU A 53 9.03 9.66 2.19
N PRO A 54 10.32 9.32 2.06
CA PRO A 54 11.38 10.29 1.81
C PRO A 54 11.22 11.03 0.48
N ASN A 55 10.74 10.34 -0.57
CA ASN A 55 10.58 10.91 -1.91
C ASN A 55 9.57 12.07 -1.98
N ILE A 56 8.67 12.16 -1.00
CA ILE A 56 7.67 13.24 -0.89
C ILE A 56 7.82 14.05 0.40
N GLY A 57 8.89 13.83 1.17
CA GLY A 57 9.17 14.56 2.41
C GLY A 57 8.15 14.35 3.54
N VAL A 58 7.38 13.25 3.53
CA VAL A 58 6.34 12.99 4.54
C VAL A 58 6.88 12.05 5.61
N LYS A 59 6.85 12.49 6.86
CA LYS A 59 7.08 11.66 8.04
C LYS A 59 5.93 11.80 9.02
N ARG A 60 5.30 10.69 9.38
CA ARG A 60 4.16 10.64 10.31
C ARG A 60 4.38 9.54 11.32
N VAL A 61 3.88 9.77 12.53
CA VAL A 61 3.93 8.81 13.62
C VAL A 61 2.59 8.86 14.35
N TRP A 62 2.01 7.69 14.60
CA TRP A 62 0.76 7.53 15.32
C TRP A 62 0.96 6.63 16.52
N ASP A 63 0.16 6.87 17.55
CA ASP A 63 0.07 6.01 18.72
C ASP A 63 -0.93 4.87 18.44
N VAL A 64 -0.53 3.63 18.71
CA VAL A 64 -1.36 2.44 18.41
C VAL A 64 -2.65 2.47 19.23
N ALA A 65 -2.63 2.91 20.49
CA ALA A 65 -3.82 2.96 21.32
C ALA A 65 -4.86 3.93 20.76
N ARG A 66 -4.43 5.06 20.18
CA ARG A 66 -5.33 6.00 19.49
C ARG A 66 -5.90 5.43 18.19
N LEU A 67 -5.11 4.68 17.42
CA LEU A 67 -5.58 4.04 16.19
C LEU A 67 -6.62 2.96 16.46
N GLN A 68 -6.46 2.17 17.53
CA GLN A 68 -7.41 1.13 17.92
C GLN A 68 -8.81 1.68 18.22
N VAL A 69 -8.91 2.90 18.75
CA VAL A 69 -10.21 3.57 18.98
C VAL A 69 -10.95 3.82 17.65
N LEU A 70 -10.22 4.14 16.57
CA LEU A 70 -10.81 4.37 15.24
C LEU A 70 -11.30 3.07 14.57
N ASP A 71 -10.71 1.93 14.90
CA ASP A 71 -11.06 0.62 14.31
C ASP A 71 -12.50 0.19 14.66
N THR A 72 -13.00 0.61 15.82
CA THR A 72 -14.35 0.26 16.28
C THR A 72 -15.49 0.81 15.42
N SER A 73 -15.25 1.78 14.52
CA SER A 73 -16.27 2.28 13.59
C SER A 73 -16.47 1.40 12.35
N PHE A 74 -15.53 0.52 12.01
CA PHE A 74 -15.64 -0.37 10.84
C PHE A 74 -16.33 -1.71 11.13
N LEU A 75 -16.54 -2.04 12.40
CA LEU A 75 -17.13 -3.32 12.84
C LEU A 75 -18.64 -3.27 13.14
N GLY A 76 -19.32 -2.17 12.80
CA GLY A 76 -20.76 -1.98 13.03
C GLY A 76 -21.63 -2.14 11.78
N GLY A 77 -22.17 -3.34 11.54
CA GLY A 77 -23.47 -3.56 10.85
C GLY A 77 -23.47 -4.32 9.51
N PRO A 78 -24.47 -5.17 9.23
CA PRO A 78 -24.46 -6.16 8.13
C PRO A 78 -24.75 -5.57 6.74
N SER A 79 -24.16 -6.26 5.75
CA SER A 79 -24.37 -6.22 4.29
C SER A 79 -25.62 -5.49 3.78
N ARG A 80 -25.42 -4.42 3.00
CA ARG A 80 -26.36 -4.03 1.93
C ARG A 80 -25.73 -4.30 0.58
N ILE A 81 -26.31 -5.31 -0.05
CA ILE A 81 -26.35 -5.67 -1.46
C ILE A 81 -26.13 -4.44 -2.36
N TRP A 82 -25.11 -4.48 -3.22
CA TRP A 82 -25.00 -3.58 -4.36
C TRP A 82 -26.00 -4.05 -5.43
N ASN A 83 -26.94 -3.18 -5.79
CA ASN A 83 -27.68 -3.26 -7.06
C ASN A 83 -26.77 -2.85 -8.22
#